data_AF-A0A7C5QEI2-F1
#
_entry.id   AF-A0A7C5QEI2-F1
#
_cell.length_a   1.000
_cell.length_b   1.000
_cell.length_c   1.000
_cell.angle_alpha   90.00
_cell.angle_beta   90.00
_cell.angle_gamma   90.00
#
_symmetry.space_group_name_H-M   'P 1'
#
loop_
_entity.id
_entity.type
_entity.pdbx_description
1 polymer ?
#
loop_
_entity_poly.entity_id
_entity_poly.type
_entity_poly.pdbx_seq_one_letter_code
_entity_poly.pdbx_strand_id
1 'polypeptide(L)'
;SHLYWTSSTELLVKPVVIEPDVFIGPHCVILPGVRIGKGSVIQAGTVVSRNVPPGVFFGHQPASILGEVGVPLTSEHSYQEFIKGLRPVRRRGEQNGQR
;
A
#
# COMPACT_ATOMS: atom_id res chain seq x y z
N SER A 1 3.93 1.00 -23.03
CA SER A 1 3.41 1.02 -24.41
C SER A 1 3.28 -0.40 -25.00
N HIS A 2 2.63 -1.35 -24.31
CA HIS A 2 2.44 -2.73 -24.81
C HIS A 2 1.10 -3.36 -24.38
N LEU A 3 -0.05 -2.76 -24.72
CA LEU A 3 -1.39 -3.34 -24.46
C LEU A 3 -2.40 -3.03 -25.57
N TYR A 4 -2.09 -3.31 -26.85
CA TYR A 4 -3.03 -3.03 -27.95
C TYR A 4 -3.04 -4.03 -29.10
N TRP A 5 -2.81 -5.33 -28.84
CA TRP A 5 -3.04 -6.35 -29.87
C TRP A 5 -3.63 -7.65 -29.34
N THR A 6 -4.86 -7.59 -28.79
CA THR A 6 -5.71 -8.77 -28.76
C THR A 6 -7.10 -8.41 -29.27
N SER A 7 -7.55 -9.16 -30.27
CA SER A 7 -8.85 -9.05 -30.92
C SER A 7 -9.93 -9.83 -30.15
N SER A 8 -9.96 -9.66 -28.82
CA SER A 8 -11.00 -10.23 -27.96
C SER A 8 -11.45 -9.16 -26.97
N THR A 9 -12.59 -8.55 -27.30
CA THR A 9 -13.37 -7.64 -26.47
C THR A 9 -13.84 -8.35 -25.22
N GLU A 10 -13.00 -8.37 -24.19
CA GLU A 10 -13.33 -8.37 -22.76
C GLU A 10 -12.01 -8.51 -22.00
N LEU A 11 -11.21 -7.44 -21.97
CA LEU A 11 -10.21 -7.32 -20.94
C LEU A 11 -11.00 -7.34 -19.62
N LEU A 12 -10.90 -8.44 -18.86
CA LEU A 12 -11.42 -8.60 -17.50
C LEU A 12 -10.72 -7.61 -16.54
N VAL A 13 -10.88 -6.31 -16.79
CA VAL A 13 -10.38 -5.22 -15.95
C VAL A 13 -11.26 -5.22 -14.71
N LYS A 14 -10.82 -5.97 -13.70
CA LYS A 14 -11.46 -5.96 -12.39
C LYS A 14 -11.28 -4.56 -11.77
N PRO A 15 -12.33 -3.98 -11.16
CA PRO A 15 -12.24 -2.65 -10.56
C PRO A 15 -11.18 -2.63 -9.46
N VAL A 16 -10.51 -1.49 -9.33
CA VAL A 16 -9.70 -1.17 -8.16
C VAL A 16 -10.61 -0.59 -7.09
N VAL A 17 -10.51 -1.10 -5.87
CA VAL A 17 -11.30 -0.61 -4.72
C VAL A 17 -10.39 0.08 -3.74
N ILE A 18 -10.64 1.36 -3.49
CA ILE A 18 -9.96 2.16 -2.47
C ILE A 18 -10.97 2.43 -1.37
N GLU A 19 -10.74 1.89 -0.18
CA GLU A 19 -11.63 2.10 0.98
C GLU A 19 -11.39 3.47 1.64
N PRO A 20 -12.27 3.92 2.57
CA PRO A 20 -12.13 5.22 3.22
C PRO A 20 -10.77 5.41 3.92
N ASP A 21 -10.35 6.66 4.08
CA ASP A 21 -9.14 7.05 4.83
C ASP A 21 -7.82 6.47 4.29
N VAL A 22 -7.82 5.94 3.07
CA VAL A 22 -6.61 5.46 2.40
C VAL A 22 -5.79 6.64 1.89
N PHE A 23 -4.49 6.63 2.19
CA PHE A 23 -3.54 7.56 1.60
C PHE A 23 -2.70 6.86 0.53
N ILE A 24 -2.61 7.46 -0.66
CA ILE A 24 -1.77 6.96 -1.76
C ILE A 24 -0.64 7.95 -1.99
N GLY A 25 0.59 7.54 -1.72
CA GLY A 25 1.77 8.33 -2.00
C GLY A 25 1.92 8.65 -3.50
N PRO A 26 2.62 9.74 -3.85
CA PRO A 26 2.83 10.11 -5.24
C PRO A 26 3.50 8.98 -6.04
N HIS A 27 3.20 8.92 -7.34
CA HIS A 27 3.82 8.00 -8.30
C HIS A 27 3.60 6.50 -7.98
N CYS A 28 2.46 6.13 -7.40
CA CYS A 28 2.07 4.73 -7.25
C CYS A 28 1.41 4.18 -8.53
N VAL A 29 1.54 2.87 -8.74
CA VAL A 29 0.80 2.12 -9.77
C VAL A 29 -0.02 1.03 -9.08
N ILE A 30 -1.33 1.00 -9.29
CA ILE A 30 -2.22 -0.01 -8.69
C ILE A 30 -2.75 -0.91 -9.81
N LEU A 31 -2.53 -2.22 -9.70
CA LEU A 31 -2.95 -3.17 -10.73
C LEU A 31 -4.46 -3.48 -10.65
N PRO A 32 -5.11 -3.87 -11.78
CA PRO A 32 -6.53 -4.22 -11.80
C PRO A 32 -6.91 -5.29 -10.76
N GLY A 33 -8.08 -5.14 -10.15
CA GLY A 33 -8.63 -6.08 -9.17
C GLY A 33 -8.08 -5.96 -7.75
N VAL A 34 -7.20 -5.01 -7.48
CA VAL A 34 -6.67 -4.74 -6.14
C VAL A 34 -7.69 -3.99 -5.29
N ARG A 35 -7.85 -4.43 -4.04
CA ARG A 35 -8.51 -3.70 -2.97
C ARG A 35 -7.48 -3.18 -1.96
N ILE A 36 -7.60 -1.91 -1.59
CA ILE A 36 -6.81 -1.27 -0.53
C ILE A 36 -7.72 -1.00 0.66
N GLY A 37 -7.44 -1.66 1.78
CA GLY A 37 -8.26 -1.60 2.98
C GLY A 37 -8.24 -0.24 3.68
N LYS A 38 -9.33 0.06 4.41
CA LYS A 38 -9.55 1.33 5.11
C LYS A 38 -8.33 1.78 5.94
N GLY A 39 -7.99 3.07 5.88
CA GLY A 39 -6.95 3.67 6.72
C GLY A 39 -5.51 3.27 6.37
N SER A 40 -5.31 2.51 5.28
CA SER A 40 -3.98 2.10 4.85
C SER A 40 -3.23 3.22 4.15
N VAL A 41 -1.91 3.22 4.29
CA VAL A 41 -1.01 4.22 3.72
C VAL A 41 -0.07 3.54 2.75
N ILE A 42 -0.14 3.91 1.48
CA ILE A 42 0.75 3.40 0.43
C ILE A 42 1.95 4.34 0.28
N GLN A 43 3.16 3.80 0.44
CA GLN A 43 4.40 4.54 0.24
C GLN A 43 4.53 5.00 -1.21
N ALA A 44 5.06 6.22 -1.42
CA ALA A 44 5.34 6.75 -2.76
C ALA A 44 6.16 5.79 -3.63
N GLY A 45 5.87 5.76 -4.93
CA GLY A 45 6.58 4.91 -5.90
C GLY A 45 6.22 3.42 -5.86
N THR A 46 5.22 3.00 -5.08
CA THR A 46 4.87 1.59 -4.92
C THR A 46 4.06 1.04 -6.10
N VAL A 47 4.42 -0.16 -6.57
CA VAL A 47 3.56 -0.98 -7.44
C VAL A 47 2.73 -1.93 -6.58
N VAL A 48 1.43 -1.72 -6.52
CA VAL A 48 0.50 -2.53 -5.73
C VAL A 48 -0.09 -3.62 -6.61
N SER A 49 0.39 -4.85 -6.43
CA SER A 49 0.02 -6.03 -7.22
C SER A 49 -0.89 -7.02 -6.49
N ARG A 50 -1.23 -6.76 -5.22
CA ARG A 50 -2.11 -7.61 -4.40
C ARG A 50 -2.91 -6.76 -3.41
N ASN A 51 -3.99 -7.33 -2.89
CA ASN A 51 -4.83 -6.66 -1.90
C ASN A 51 -4.01 -6.23 -0.67
N VAL A 52 -4.32 -5.04 -0.17
CA VAL A 52 -3.70 -4.45 1.01
C VAL A 52 -4.71 -4.52 2.15
N PRO A 53 -4.38 -5.14 3.29
CA PRO A 53 -5.24 -5.15 4.48
C PRO A 53 -5.56 -3.73 4.96
N PRO A 54 -6.58 -3.52 5.80
CA PRO A 54 -6.85 -2.23 6.42
C PRO A 54 -5.77 -1.87 7.47
N GLY A 55 -5.54 -0.57 7.67
CA GLY A 55 -4.69 -0.03 8.73
C GLY A 55 -3.21 -0.40 8.62
N VAL A 56 -2.67 -0.59 7.42
CA VAL A 56 -1.25 -0.93 7.22
C VAL A 56 -0.49 0.13 6.43
N PHE A 57 0.80 0.27 6.73
CA PHE A 57 1.74 1.02 5.92
C PHE A 57 2.38 0.04 4.93
N PHE A 58 2.11 0.23 3.64
CA PHE A 58 2.45 -0.72 2.58
C PHE A 58 3.39 -0.10 1.56
N GLY A 59 4.50 -0.79 1.23
CA GLY A 59 5.50 -0.24 0.30
C GLY A 59 6.74 -1.10 0.09
N HIS A 60 7.79 -0.47 -0.43
CA HIS A 60 9.04 -1.05 -0.99
C HIS A 60 8.87 -1.99 -2.19
N GLN A 61 9.96 -2.36 -2.87
CA GLN A 61 9.98 -3.37 -3.93
C GLN A 61 10.90 -4.53 -3.48
N PRO A 62 10.37 -5.75 -3.31
CA PRO A 62 8.98 -6.17 -3.51
C PRO A 62 8.01 -5.55 -2.48
N ALA A 63 6.81 -5.19 -2.92
CA ALA A 63 5.80 -4.55 -2.08
C ALA A 63 5.39 -5.42 -0.91
N SER A 64 5.49 -4.90 0.30
CA SER A 64 5.23 -5.62 1.55
C SER A 64 4.68 -4.69 2.62
N ILE A 65 4.12 -5.29 3.68
CA ILE A 65 3.67 -4.55 4.86
C ILE A 65 4.91 -4.11 5.63
N LEU A 66 5.03 -2.79 5.83
CA LEU A 66 6.13 -2.13 6.51
C LEU A 66 5.81 -1.86 7.98
N GLY A 67 4.52 -1.75 8.32
CA GLY A 67 4.06 -1.45 9.67
C GLY A 67 2.54 -1.40 9.78
N GLU A 68 2.06 -1.29 11.00
CA GLU A 68 0.66 -0.95 11.32
C GLU A 68 0.51 0.57 11.41
N VAL A 69 -0.61 1.07 10.92
CA VAL A 69 -0.99 2.49 10.96
C VAL A 69 -1.97 2.69 12.10
N GLY A 70 -1.51 3.28 13.21
CA GLY A 70 -2.39 3.64 14.33
C GLY A 70 -3.19 4.92 14.09
N VAL A 71 -2.69 5.84 13.26
CA VAL A 71 -3.35 7.09 12.89
C VAL A 71 -3.28 7.21 11.37
N PRO A 72 -4.40 7.28 10.64
CA PRO A 72 -4.38 7.33 9.17
C PRO A 72 -3.89 8.70 8.68
N LEU A 73 -3.24 8.72 7.52
CA LEU A 73 -2.73 9.95 6.92
C LEU A 73 -3.83 10.64 6.08
N THR A 74 -4.74 11.35 6.75
CA THR A 74 -5.88 12.07 6.14
C THR A 74 -5.78 13.58 6.38
N SER A 75 -6.73 14.36 5.86
CA SER A 75 -6.86 15.80 6.16
C SER A 75 -7.06 16.10 7.64
N GLU A 76 -7.62 15.14 8.38
CA GLU A 76 -7.97 15.30 9.79
C GLU A 76 -6.78 15.10 10.73
N HIS A 77 -5.66 14.55 10.24
CA HIS A 77 -4.49 14.24 11.06
C HIS A 77 -3.22 14.86 10.49
N SER A 78 -2.37 15.39 11.36
CA SER A 78 -1.05 15.87 10.97
C SER A 78 -0.10 14.70 10.63
N TYR A 79 0.89 14.97 9.79
CA TYR A 79 1.97 14.02 9.51
C TYR A 79 2.68 13.56 10.78
N GLN A 80 2.81 14.44 11.79
CA GLN A 80 3.45 14.08 13.05
C GLN A 80 2.63 13.06 13.85
N GLU A 81 1.30 13.17 13.85
CA GLU A 81 0.42 12.20 14.49
C GLU A 81 0.47 10.85 13.80
N PHE A 82 0.48 10.85 12.45
CA PHE A 82 0.73 9.64 11.67
C PHE A 82 2.03 8.94 12.08
N ILE A 83 3.15 9.68 12.13
CA ILE A 83 4.46 9.12 12.48
C ILE A 83 4.48 8.58 13.92
N LYS A 84 3.86 9.29 14.87
CA LYS A 84 3.74 8.81 16.26
C LYS A 84 2.89 7.54 16.36
N GLY A 85 1.89 7.39 15.49
CA GLY A 85 1.01 6.22 15.44
C GLY A 85 1.56 5.03 14.65
N LEU A 86 2.68 5.19 13.93
CA LEU A 86 3.24 4.15 13.07
C LEU A 86 3.99 3.09 13.89
N ARG A 87 3.69 1.81 13.66
CA ARG A 87 4.36 0.67 14.30
C ARG A 87 5.08 -0.18 13.26
N PRO A 88 6.39 -0.03 13.06
CA PRO A 88 7.13 -0.78 12.06
C PRO A 88 7.16 -2.29 12.32
N VAL A 89 7.08 -3.09 11.26
CA VAL A 89 7.34 -4.54 11.31
C VAL A 89 8.84 -4.75 11.60
N ARG A 90 9.17 -5.41 12.71
CA ARG A 90 10.55 -5.80 13.02
C ARG A 90 11.05 -6.81 11.97
N ARG A 91 12.17 -6.53 11.30
CA ARG A 91 12.81 -7.51 10.42
C ARG A 91 13.34 -8.67 11.24
N ARG A 92 13.05 -9.89 10.79
CA ARG A 92 13.43 -11.16 11.44
C ARG A 92 14.96 -11.37 11.63
N GLY A 93 15.81 -10.49 11.09
CA GLY A 93 17.27 -10.64 11.09
C GLY A 93 18.06 -9.86 12.15
N GLU A 94 17.46 -8.93 12.89
CA GLU A 94 18.20 -8.08 13.86
C GLU A 94 18.47 -8.76 15.22
N GLN A 95 17.92 -9.95 15.47
CA GLN A 95 18.15 -10.69 16.73
C GLN A 95 19.41 -11.58 16.71
N ASN A 96 20.09 -11.73 15.57
CA ASN A 96 21.24 -12.64 15.45
C ASN A 96 22.62 -11.93 15.43
N GLY A 97 22.67 -10.61 15.64
CA GLY A 97 23.89 -9.79 15.54
C GLY A 97 24.54 -9.38 16.87
N GLN A 98 24.09 -9.91 18.00
CA GLN A 98 24.76 -9.76 19.30
C GLN A 98 25.35 -11.10 19.74
N ARG A 99 26.47 -11.49 19.12
CA ARG A 99 27.45 -12.43 19.66
C ARG A 99 28.84 -12.00 19.22
#